data_AF-A0A5K1D7P4-F1
#
_entry.id   AF-A0A5K1D7P4-F1
#
_cell.length_a   1.000
_cell.length_b   1.000
_cell.length_c   1.000
_cell.angle_alpha   90.00
_cell.angle_beta   90.00
_cell.angle_gamma   90.00
#
_symmetry.space_group_name_H-M   'P 1'
#
loop_
_entity.id
_entity.type
_entity.pdbx_description
1 polymer ?
#
loop_
_entity_poly.entity_id
_entity_poly.type
_entity_poly.pdbx_seq_one_letter_code
_entity_poly.pdbx_strand_id
1 'polypeptide(L)'
;YPDDPYDRYWHPSGEIDGTVTVARDNMSFIKNFMDVPGLALAHAITAASGNATTLTVPSSETDLEDATYYYNFYFSEVLEAAYQNKSRSFDFLVDGEKLNDYGSIIPPYQSYRSNYNHRGRRLTAGSKISLVNTPDASLPPILNAMELFQLKTGLEKGTNEND
;
A
#
# COMPACT_ATOMS: atom_id res chain seq x y z
N TYR A 1 -16.36 1.71 2.64
CA TYR A 1 -16.44 1.98 1.18
C TYR A 1 -17.58 1.12 0.64
N PRO A 2 -18.63 1.67 0.02
CA PRO A 2 -19.87 0.91 -0.17
C PRO A 2 -19.83 -0.15 -1.29
N ASP A 3 -18.83 -0.14 -2.17
CA ASP A 3 -18.78 -1.01 -3.36
C ASP A 3 -17.73 -2.14 -3.26
N ASP A 4 -17.26 -2.47 -2.05
CA ASP A 4 -16.38 -3.64 -1.87
C ASP A 4 -17.20 -4.94 -1.83
N PRO A 5 -16.98 -5.92 -2.72
CA PRO A 5 -17.79 -7.14 -2.77
C PRO A 5 -17.60 -8.05 -1.54
N TYR A 6 -16.59 -7.78 -0.72
CA TYR A 6 -16.29 -8.49 0.52
C TYR A 6 -16.69 -7.69 1.77
N ASP A 7 -17.43 -6.59 1.61
CA ASP A 7 -17.92 -5.72 2.70
C ASP A 7 -16.79 -5.20 3.62
N ARG A 8 -15.56 -5.08 3.11
CA ARG A 8 -14.42 -4.54 3.87
C ARG A 8 -14.56 -3.03 3.99
N TYR A 9 -14.28 -2.53 5.18
CA TYR A 9 -14.20 -1.11 5.41
C TYR A 9 -12.78 -0.59 5.13
N TRP A 10 -12.66 0.29 4.13
CA TRP A 10 -11.42 0.99 3.81
C TRP A 10 -11.43 2.38 4.43
N HIS A 11 -10.44 2.64 5.29
CA HIS A 11 -10.25 3.93 5.93
C HIS A 11 -9.37 4.83 5.04
N PRO A 12 -9.73 6.10 4.82
CA PRO A 12 -8.81 7.05 4.22
C PRO A 12 -7.61 7.23 5.14
N SER A 13 -6.44 7.46 4.56
CA SER A 13 -5.19 7.60 5.33
C SER A 13 -5.15 8.86 6.21
N GLY A 14 -6.08 9.80 6.03
CA GLY A 14 -6.04 11.12 6.67
C GLY A 14 -4.94 12.02 6.09
N GLU A 15 -4.74 13.16 6.74
CA GLU A 15 -3.61 14.06 6.44
C GLU A 15 -2.33 13.48 7.03
N ILE A 16 -1.30 13.34 6.21
CA ILE A 16 0.00 12.81 6.62
C ILE A 16 1.08 13.81 6.25
N ASP A 17 1.81 14.25 7.27
CA ASP A 17 2.90 15.20 7.13
C ASP A 17 3.92 14.78 6.07
N GLY A 18 4.30 15.73 5.22
CA GLY A 18 5.28 15.50 4.16
C GLY A 18 4.74 14.73 2.94
N THR A 19 3.44 14.41 2.91
CA THR A 19 2.80 13.78 1.75
C THR A 19 1.75 14.69 1.10
N VAL A 20 1.40 14.39 -0.14
CA VAL A 20 0.25 14.96 -0.84
C VAL A 20 -0.58 13.83 -1.43
N THR A 21 -1.90 14.04 -1.51
CA THR A 21 -2.80 13.12 -2.21
C THR A 21 -2.83 13.48 -3.69
N VAL A 22 -2.66 12.47 -4.52
CA VAL A 22 -2.86 12.52 -5.97
C VAL A 22 -3.98 11.57 -6.36
N ALA A 23 -4.70 11.90 -7.41
CA ALA A 23 -5.82 11.11 -7.88
C ALA A 23 -5.88 11.09 -9.40
N ARG A 24 -6.60 10.10 -9.93
CA ARG A 24 -6.90 10.00 -11.35
C ARG A 24 -8.28 10.54 -11.67
N ASP A 25 -8.41 11.31 -12.74
CA ASP A 25 -9.70 11.85 -13.20
C ASP A 25 -10.57 10.78 -13.89
N ASN A 26 -9.96 9.76 -14.50
CA ASN A 26 -10.66 8.70 -15.23
C ASN A 26 -10.60 7.35 -14.51
N MET A 27 -11.77 6.91 -14.04
CA MET A 27 -11.99 5.68 -13.29
C MET A 27 -12.39 4.47 -14.15
N SER A 28 -12.40 4.57 -15.48
CA SER A 28 -12.90 3.50 -16.36
C SER A 28 -12.21 2.14 -16.19
N PHE A 29 -10.95 2.14 -15.77
CA PHE A 29 -10.13 0.95 -15.53
C PHE A 29 -10.62 0.09 -14.35
N ILE A 30 -11.34 0.70 -13.39
CA ILE A 30 -11.77 0.06 -12.13
C ILE A 30 -12.75 -1.08 -12.37
N LYS A 31 -13.50 -1.05 -13.47
CA LYS A 31 -14.53 -2.05 -13.79
C LYS A 31 -14.02 -3.50 -13.84
N ASN A 32 -12.71 -3.70 -13.90
CA ASN A 32 -12.09 -5.01 -14.03
C ASN A 32 -11.52 -5.57 -12.71
N PHE A 33 -11.60 -4.85 -11.59
CA PHE A 33 -11.01 -5.29 -10.32
C PHE A 33 -12.08 -5.62 -9.30
N MET A 34 -12.11 -6.88 -8.87
CA MET A 34 -13.05 -7.38 -7.87
C MET A 34 -12.45 -7.44 -6.46
N ASP A 35 -11.12 -7.50 -6.34
CA ASP A 35 -10.46 -7.80 -5.06
C ASP A 35 -10.00 -6.58 -4.26
N VAL A 36 -10.08 -5.39 -4.84
CA VAL A 36 -9.78 -4.12 -4.17
C VAL A 36 -10.78 -3.09 -4.66
N PRO A 37 -11.44 -2.32 -3.77
CA PRO A 37 -12.34 -1.29 -4.21
C PRO A 37 -11.59 -0.29 -5.08
N GLY A 38 -12.01 -0.14 -6.33
CA GLY A 38 -11.18 0.57 -7.29
C GLY A 38 -10.95 2.04 -6.98
N LEU A 39 -11.79 2.73 -6.18
CA LEU A 39 -11.45 4.07 -5.69
C LEU A 39 -10.20 4.05 -4.80
N ALA A 40 -9.96 2.98 -4.02
CA ALA A 40 -8.71 2.85 -3.27
C ALA A 40 -7.49 2.79 -4.19
N LEU A 41 -7.67 2.39 -5.46
CA LEU A 41 -6.62 2.43 -6.48
C LEU A 41 -6.60 3.76 -7.27
N ALA A 42 -7.70 4.53 -7.29
CA ALA A 42 -7.78 5.82 -7.98
C ALA A 42 -7.09 6.96 -7.23
N HIS A 43 -6.95 6.82 -5.91
CA HIS A 43 -6.27 7.76 -5.03
C HIS A 43 -4.94 7.18 -4.56
N ALA A 44 -3.98 8.05 -4.28
CA ALA A 44 -2.72 7.65 -3.69
C ALA A 44 -2.07 8.79 -2.93
N ILE A 45 -1.21 8.43 -1.99
CA ILE A 45 -0.26 9.34 -1.37
C ILE A 45 1.09 9.25 -2.08
N THR A 46 1.77 10.40 -2.18
CA THR A 46 3.15 10.51 -2.63
C THR A 46 3.83 11.62 -1.83
N ALA A 47 5.16 11.70 -1.89
CA ALA A 47 5.88 12.76 -1.18
C ALA A 47 5.50 14.15 -1.72
N ALA A 48 5.36 15.13 -0.83
CA ALA A 48 5.04 16.52 -1.20
C ALA A 48 6.14 17.17 -2.05
N SER A 49 7.40 16.77 -1.82
CA SER A 49 8.54 17.19 -2.64
C SER A 49 8.70 16.27 -3.85
N GLY A 50 8.69 16.85 -5.05
CA GLY A 50 8.90 16.12 -6.30
C GLY A 50 10.29 15.48 -6.45
N ASN A 51 11.26 15.91 -5.64
CA ASN A 51 12.62 15.36 -5.62
C ASN A 51 12.85 14.33 -4.49
N ALA A 52 11.82 14.03 -3.70
CA ALA A 52 11.93 13.03 -2.65
C ALA A 52 12.17 11.65 -3.24
N THR A 53 13.13 10.93 -2.68
CA THR A 53 13.50 9.58 -3.10
C THR A 53 12.95 8.49 -2.19
N THR A 54 12.23 8.88 -1.14
CA THR A 54 11.68 7.95 -0.15
C THR A 54 10.30 8.41 0.29
N LEU A 55 9.37 7.47 0.35
CA LEU A 55 8.09 7.62 1.03
C LEU A 55 8.10 6.66 2.22
N THR A 56 7.96 7.20 3.44
CA THR A 56 7.73 6.35 4.62
C THR A 56 6.24 6.08 4.70
N VAL A 57 5.86 4.81 4.82
CA VAL A 57 4.45 4.45 4.98
C VAL A 57 3.98 5.05 6.31
N PRO A 58 2.86 5.78 6.32
CA PRO A 58 2.36 6.44 7.51
C PRO A 58 2.08 5.43 8.62
N SER A 59 2.53 5.72 9.84
CA SER A 59 2.35 4.86 11.01
C SER A 59 1.15 5.26 11.88
N SER A 60 0.48 6.36 11.55
CA SER A 60 -0.43 7.09 12.46
C SER A 60 -1.67 6.30 12.90
N GLU A 61 -2.00 5.21 12.21
CA GLU A 61 -3.14 4.34 12.53
C GLU A 61 -2.72 2.89 12.85
N THR A 62 -1.42 2.59 12.78
CA THR A 62 -1.00 1.19 12.70
C THR A 62 -0.74 0.55 14.05
N ASP A 63 -0.60 1.35 15.13
CA ASP A 63 -0.35 0.93 16.53
C ASP A 63 0.31 -0.45 16.61
N LEU A 64 1.43 -0.62 15.88
CA LEU A 64 1.94 -1.94 15.55
C LEU A 64 2.42 -2.60 16.83
N GLU A 65 1.62 -3.52 17.35
CA GLU A 65 2.03 -4.40 18.43
C GLU A 65 3.18 -5.28 17.93
N ASP A 66 4.05 -5.70 18.84
CA ASP A 66 5.09 -6.69 18.53
C ASP A 66 4.45 -8.04 18.21
N ALA A 67 4.17 -8.26 16.93
CA ALA A 67 3.43 -9.40 16.41
C ALA A 67 3.86 -9.75 14.99
N THR A 68 3.36 -10.90 14.50
CA THR A 68 3.53 -11.28 13.09
C THR A 68 2.39 -10.69 12.28
N TYR A 69 2.71 -10.03 11.18
CA TYR A 69 1.73 -9.44 10.27
C TYR A 69 1.84 -10.05 8.87
N TYR A 70 0.70 -10.29 8.25
CA TYR A 70 0.58 -10.42 6.81
C TYR A 70 0.19 -9.04 6.25
N TYR A 71 0.61 -8.76 5.01
CA TYR A 71 0.30 -7.48 4.40
C TYR A 71 0.05 -7.60 2.92
N ASN A 72 -0.77 -6.69 2.40
CA ASN A 72 -0.92 -6.41 0.98
C ASN A 72 -0.75 -4.91 0.76
N PHE A 73 0.18 -4.51 -0.11
CA PHE A 73 0.32 -3.13 -0.55
C PHE A 73 -0.05 -3.03 -2.02
N TYR A 74 -0.81 -2.01 -2.38
CA TYR A 74 -1.36 -1.83 -3.72
C TYR A 74 -0.81 -0.56 -4.37
N PHE A 75 -0.31 -0.73 -5.60
CA PHE A 75 0.36 0.30 -6.36
C PHE A 75 -0.27 0.43 -7.75
N SER A 76 -0.76 1.62 -8.08
CA SER A 76 -1.27 1.99 -9.40
C SER A 76 -0.75 3.38 -9.74
N GLU A 77 -0.26 3.56 -10.98
CA GLU A 77 0.07 4.90 -11.45
C GLU A 77 -1.22 5.66 -11.78
N VAL A 78 -1.40 6.80 -11.13
CA VAL A 78 -2.61 7.64 -11.27
C VAL A 78 -2.35 8.88 -12.12
N LEU A 79 -1.07 9.24 -12.34
CA LEU A 79 -0.67 10.39 -13.15
C LEU A 79 -0.29 9.94 -14.57
N GLU A 80 -1.07 10.34 -15.58
CA GLU A 80 -0.80 9.98 -16.97
C GLU A 80 0.57 10.47 -17.46
N ALA A 81 1.00 11.66 -17.03
CA ALA A 81 2.33 12.19 -17.35
C ALA A 81 3.47 11.30 -16.84
N ALA A 82 3.25 10.60 -15.73
CA ALA A 82 4.18 9.64 -15.15
C ALA A 82 4.22 8.31 -15.90
N TYR A 83 3.23 8.01 -16.72
CA TYR A 83 3.23 6.84 -17.60
C TYR A 83 3.93 7.14 -18.93
N GLN A 84 3.79 8.36 -19.45
CA GLN A 84 4.28 8.71 -20.79
C GLN A 84 5.76 9.16 -20.82
N ASN A 85 6.21 9.95 -19.84
CA ASN A 85 7.49 10.68 -19.94
C ASN A 85 8.35 10.66 -18.66
N LYS A 86 7.83 10.11 -17.56
CA LYS A 86 8.55 9.92 -16.32
C LYS A 86 8.41 8.45 -15.89
N SER A 87 9.12 8.05 -14.86
CA SER A 87 9.12 6.66 -14.38
C SER A 87 9.11 6.66 -12.86
N ARG A 88 8.10 6.00 -12.27
CA ARG A 88 8.17 5.56 -10.88
C ARG A 88 8.72 4.14 -10.86
N SER A 89 9.80 3.98 -10.11
CA SER A 89 10.38 2.67 -9.83
C SER A 89 10.98 2.72 -8.42
N PHE A 90 10.55 1.82 -7.55
CA PHE A 90 10.98 1.85 -6.15
C PHE A 90 11.01 0.45 -5.53
N ASP A 91 11.82 0.32 -4.49
CA ASP A 91 11.93 -0.87 -3.65
C ASP A 91 11.07 -0.69 -2.40
N PHE A 92 10.46 -1.80 -1.97
CA PHE A 92 9.69 -1.89 -0.73
C PHE A 92 10.60 -2.43 0.35
N LEU A 93 10.81 -1.64 1.40
CA LEU A 93 11.72 -1.97 2.49
C LEU A 93 10.98 -2.02 3.81
N VAL A 94 11.36 -2.97 4.66
CA VAL A 94 10.98 -3.02 6.07
C VAL A 94 12.27 -3.04 6.88
N ASP A 95 12.47 -2.04 7.74
CA ASP A 95 13.67 -1.90 8.57
C ASP A 95 14.97 -1.93 7.76
N GLY A 96 14.92 -1.37 6.54
CA GLY A 96 16.05 -1.32 5.60
C GLY A 96 16.23 -2.59 4.75
N GLU A 97 15.52 -3.68 5.03
CA GLU A 97 15.55 -4.89 4.23
C GLU A 97 14.59 -4.80 3.05
N LYS A 98 15.10 -5.02 1.83
CA LYS A 98 14.29 -5.05 0.60
C LYS A 98 13.47 -6.34 0.53
N LEU A 99 12.15 -6.19 0.44
CA LEU A 99 11.17 -7.30 0.42
C LEU A 99 10.34 -7.33 -0.87
N ASN A 100 10.96 -7.04 -2.01
CA ASN A 100 10.31 -7.18 -3.31
C ASN A 100 10.39 -8.63 -3.79
N ASP A 101 9.25 -9.26 -4.08
CA ASP A 101 9.23 -10.62 -4.65
C ASP A 101 9.74 -10.68 -6.11
N TYR A 102 9.47 -9.64 -6.90
CA TYR A 102 9.71 -9.63 -8.35
C TYR A 102 10.37 -8.34 -8.83
N GLY A 103 11.59 -8.07 -8.36
CA GLY A 103 12.31 -6.85 -8.69
C GLY A 103 11.61 -5.57 -8.21
N SER A 104 12.14 -4.42 -8.60
CA SER A 104 11.58 -3.12 -8.18
C SER A 104 10.13 -2.95 -8.63
N ILE A 105 9.35 -2.27 -7.81
CA ILE A 105 7.94 -1.98 -8.06
C ILE A 105 7.87 -0.83 -9.06
N ILE A 106 7.28 -1.15 -10.22
CA ILE A 106 6.89 -0.19 -11.24
C ILE A 106 5.35 -0.21 -11.25
N PRO A 107 4.68 0.82 -10.70
CA PRO A 107 3.22 0.89 -10.69
C PRO A 107 2.68 0.97 -12.13
N PRO A 108 1.80 0.06 -12.55
CA PRO A 108 1.22 0.13 -13.89
C PRO A 108 0.16 1.25 -13.95
N TYR A 109 0.05 1.90 -15.11
CA TYR A 109 -1.09 2.77 -15.43
C TYR A 109 -2.27 1.92 -15.88
N GLN A 110 -3.50 2.26 -15.45
CA GLN A 110 -4.75 1.51 -15.74
C GLN A 110 -4.81 0.07 -15.20
N SER A 111 -3.84 -0.33 -14.37
CA SER A 111 -3.88 -1.58 -13.64
C SER A 111 -3.29 -1.34 -12.25
N TYR A 112 -3.13 -2.40 -11.46
CA TYR A 112 -2.37 -2.32 -10.22
C TYR A 112 -1.35 -3.45 -10.13
N ARG A 113 -0.34 -3.23 -9.29
CA ARG A 113 0.58 -4.24 -8.82
C ARG A 113 0.44 -4.33 -7.32
N SER A 114 0.34 -5.55 -6.79
CA SER A 114 0.42 -5.79 -5.36
C SER A 114 1.83 -6.22 -4.95
N ASN A 115 2.23 -5.86 -3.74
CA ASN A 115 3.31 -6.51 -3.02
C ASN A 115 2.72 -7.12 -1.74
N TYR A 116 2.84 -8.44 -1.59
CA TYR A 116 2.16 -9.16 -0.53
C TYR A 116 3.12 -10.09 0.20
N ASN A 117 2.89 -10.27 1.50
CA ASN A 117 3.66 -11.22 2.30
C ASN A 117 2.74 -12.31 2.84
N HIS A 118 2.93 -13.52 2.33
CA HIS A 118 2.20 -14.73 2.74
C HIS A 118 2.93 -15.53 3.84
N ARG A 119 4.17 -15.17 4.18
CA ARG A 119 5.00 -15.88 5.17
C ARG A 119 4.87 -15.31 6.58
N GLY A 120 4.26 -14.14 6.70
CA GLY A 120 4.25 -13.35 7.92
C GLY A 120 5.58 -12.62 8.10
N ARG A 121 5.52 -11.40 8.62
CA ARG A 121 6.68 -10.60 9.01
C ARG A 121 6.46 -10.11 10.43
N ARG A 122 7.46 -10.31 11.30
CA ARG A 122 7.43 -9.68 12.63
C ARG A 122 7.61 -8.18 12.46
N LEU A 123 6.67 -7.40 12.95
CA LEU A 123 6.71 -5.93 12.98
C LEU A 123 6.52 -5.46 14.42
N THR A 124 7.07 -4.30 14.73
CA THR A 124 6.93 -3.64 16.04
C THR A 124 6.55 -2.18 15.84
N ALA A 125 6.24 -1.46 16.92
CA ALA A 125 6.02 -0.02 16.89
C ALA A 125 7.22 0.78 16.34
N GLY A 126 8.44 0.23 16.40
CA GLY A 126 9.64 0.82 15.83
C GLY A 126 9.90 0.42 14.37
N SER A 127 9.14 -0.51 13.80
CA SER A 127 9.36 -0.99 12.45
C SER A 127 9.00 0.07 11.43
N LYS A 128 9.90 0.31 10.48
CA LYS A 128 9.75 1.30 9.43
C LYS A 128 9.52 0.62 8.09
N ILE A 129 8.32 0.82 7.53
CA ILE A 129 8.01 0.46 6.16
C ILE A 129 8.29 1.66 5.27
N SER A 130 9.13 1.51 4.25
CA SER A 130 9.45 2.59 3.32
C SER A 130 9.51 2.12 1.88
N LEU A 131 9.10 3.00 0.99
CA LEU A 131 9.29 2.87 -0.45
C LEU A 131 10.47 3.74 -0.84
N VAL A 132 11.46 3.20 -1.54
CA VAL A 132 12.71 3.89 -1.88
C VAL A 132 12.95 3.83 -3.37
N ASN A 133 13.15 4.98 -4.00
CA ASN A 133 13.42 5.06 -5.44
C ASN A 133 14.60 4.19 -5.86
N THR A 134 14.45 3.54 -7.01
CA THR A 134 15.60 3.01 -7.76
C THR A 134 16.37 4.15 -8.42
N PRO A 135 17.64 3.95 -8.81
CA PRO A 135 18.45 4.99 -9.46
C PRO A 135 17.79 5.64 -10.69
N ASP A 136 17.02 4.87 -11.47
CA ASP A 136 16.41 5.34 -12.73
C ASP A 136 15.03 5.99 -12.54
N ALA A 137 14.57 6.17 -11.30
CA ALA A 137 13.28 6.78 -11.02
C ALA A 137 13.35 8.31 -11.09
N SER A 138 12.40 8.91 -11.79
CA SER A 138 12.31 10.37 -11.99
C SER A 138 11.15 11.02 -11.21
N LEU A 139 10.41 10.20 -10.46
CA LEU A 139 9.32 10.62 -9.60
C LEU A 139 9.43 9.94 -8.23
N PRO A 140 8.88 10.56 -7.16
CA PRO A 140 8.84 9.93 -5.85
C PRO A 140 8.07 8.59 -5.86
N PRO A 141 8.16 7.76 -4.81
CA PRO A 141 7.28 6.60 -4.68
C PRO A 141 5.81 7.00 -4.52
N ILE A 142 4.90 6.05 -4.75
CA ILE A 142 3.46 6.23 -4.63
C ILE A 142 2.86 5.05 -3.87
N LEU A 143 1.80 5.30 -3.09
CA LEU A 143 1.06 4.27 -2.38
C LEU A 143 -0.44 4.54 -2.49
N ASN A 144 -1.20 3.61 -3.04
CA ASN A 144 -2.63 3.76 -3.24
C ASN A 144 -3.40 3.24 -2.03
N ALA A 145 -3.11 2.01 -1.62
CA ALA A 145 -3.79 1.35 -0.51
C ALA A 145 -2.91 0.28 0.14
N MET A 146 -3.24 -0.09 1.38
CA MET A 146 -2.62 -1.22 2.06
C MET A 146 -3.62 -1.94 2.97
N GLU A 147 -3.41 -3.23 3.17
CA GLU A 147 -4.06 -4.04 4.20
C GLU A 147 -2.96 -4.64 5.10
N LEU A 148 -3.22 -4.63 6.41
CA LEU A 148 -2.34 -5.21 7.41
C LEU A 148 -3.16 -6.16 8.29
N PHE A 149 -2.70 -7.40 8.41
CA PHE A 149 -3.38 -8.45 9.16
C PHE A 149 -2.46 -8.95 10.27
N GLN A 150 -2.81 -8.67 11.52
CA GLN A 150 -2.09 -9.20 12.68
C GLN A 150 -2.45 -10.67 12.90
N LEU A 151 -1.44 -11.54 12.96
CA LEU A 151 -1.61 -12.93 13.40
C LEU A 151 -1.78 -12.95 14.92
N LYS A 152 -3.01 -13.19 15.38
CA LYS A 152 -3.30 -13.46 16.79
C LYS A 152 -3.04 -14.94 17.10
N THR A 153 -2.30 -15.21 18.16
CA THR A 153 -2.08 -16.58 18.66
C THR A 153 -3.09 -16.88 19.77
N GLY A 154 -3.94 -17.87 19.54
CA GLY A 154 -4.99 -18.29 20.47
C GLY A 154 -6.25 -18.67 19.70
N LEU A 155 -6.80 -19.86 19.96
CA LEU A 155 -8.19 -20.12 19.60
C LEU A 155 -9.02 -19.13 20.41
N GLU A 156 -9.67 -18.16 19.77
CA GLU A 156 -10.90 -17.64 20.36
C GLU A 156 -11.76 -18.87 20.63
N LYS A 157 -12.16 -19.06 21.90
CA LYS A 157 -13.10 -20.13 22.23
C LYS A 157 -14.28 -19.98 21.27
N GLY A 158 -14.38 -20.91 20.33
CA GLY A 158 -15.53 -21.01 19.44
C GLY A 158 -16.79 -20.98 20.30
N THR A 159 -17.84 -20.40 19.71
CA THR A 159 -19.17 -20.22 20.31
C THR A 159 -19.52 -21.32 21.30
N ASN A 160 -19.98 -20.85 22.47
CA ASN A 160 -20.41 -21.62 23.64
C ASN A 160 -20.75 -23.08 23.31
N GLU A 161 -20.10 -24.02 23.98
CA GLU A 161 -20.32 -25.46 23.90
C GLU A 161 -21.73 -25.92 24.36
N ASN A 162 -22.68 -24.99 24.45
CA ASN A 162 -24.08 -25.17 24.85
C ASN A 162 -25.08 -24.67 23.78
N ASP A 163 -24.67 -24.53 22.51
CA ASP A 163 -25.59 -24.39 21.37
C ASP A 163 -25.96 -25.77 20.79
#